data_AF-A0A2H1FCI7-F1
#
_entry.id   AF-A0A2H1FCI7-F1
#
_cell.length_a   1.000
_cell.length_b   1.000
_cell.length_c   1.000
_cell.angle_alpha   90.00
_cell.angle_beta   90.00
_cell.angle_gamma   90.00
#
_symmetry.space_group_name_H-M   'P 1'
#
loop_
_entity.id
_entity.type
_entity.pdbx_description
1 polymer ?
#
loop_
_entity_poly.entity_id
_entity_poly.type
_entity_poly.pdbx_seq_one_letter_code
_entity_poly.pdbx_strand_id
1 'polypeptide(L)'
;MPQLDEIGAWASIFGIILGIIAIALTIVIYRRTGNIQKKQLENAEGLYVVKTQDYLRKIQNHFDQIFKTIEKRKLDNDEDKQLITQELNLYFRKYHGDMIKLLQNSERSLELWVNLDHVVRDKFDKVISNFDWLITTFFPLNVDNDDMRTTIWTTEYNMFLEKKYDIDSILKKELKAEN
;
A
#
# COMPACT_ATOMS: atom_id res chain seq x y z
N MET A 1 -59.25 51.76 4.12
CA MET A 1 -58.73 50.52 4.72
C MET A 1 -57.22 50.43 4.44
N PRO A 2 -56.36 51.15 5.20
CA PRO A 2 -54.91 51.15 4.99
C PRO A 2 -54.13 50.07 5.77
N GLN A 3 -54.73 49.44 6.78
CA GLN A 3 -54.02 48.54 7.70
C GLN A 3 -53.68 47.15 7.12
N LEU A 4 -54.42 46.67 6.10
CA LEU A 4 -54.15 45.37 5.47
C LEU A 4 -52.96 45.41 4.49
N ASP A 5 -52.73 46.55 3.84
CA ASP A 5 -51.62 46.74 2.91
C ASP A 5 -50.26 46.82 3.62
N GLU A 6 -50.21 47.43 4.82
CA GLU A 6 -49.00 47.45 5.64
C GLU A 6 -48.62 46.05 6.15
N ILE A 7 -49.60 45.25 6.61
CA ILE A 7 -49.35 43.88 7.09
C ILE A 7 -48.82 42.99 5.95
N GLY A 8 -49.36 43.14 4.73
CA GLY A 8 -48.87 42.44 3.54
C GLY A 8 -47.44 42.86 3.14
N ALA A 9 -47.11 44.15 3.25
CA ALA A 9 -45.78 44.66 3.00
C ALA A 9 -44.75 44.14 4.02
N TRP A 10 -45.09 44.11 5.31
CA TRP A 10 -44.23 43.54 6.35
C TRP A 10 -44.03 42.03 6.17
N ALA A 11 -45.09 41.28 5.86
CA ALA A 11 -44.98 39.84 5.60
C ALA A 11 -44.07 39.52 4.39
N SER A 12 -44.13 40.33 3.33
CA SER A 12 -43.22 40.27 2.18
C SER A 12 -41.76 40.51 2.59
N ILE A 13 -41.50 41.56 3.37
CA ILE A 13 -40.16 41.90 3.86
C ILE A 13 -39.60 40.77 4.75
N PHE A 14 -40.40 40.25 5.68
CA PHE A 14 -39.99 39.12 6.52
C PHE A 14 -39.74 37.85 5.70
N GLY A 15 -40.56 37.57 4.68
CA GLY A 15 -40.36 36.44 3.77
C GLY A 15 -39.04 36.52 3.00
N ILE A 16 -38.68 37.70 2.48
CA ILE A 16 -37.41 37.93 1.78
C ILE A 16 -36.22 37.75 2.73
N ILE A 17 -36.30 38.31 3.94
CA ILE A 17 -35.23 38.20 4.94
C ILE A 17 -35.01 36.73 5.34
N LEU A 18 -36.09 35.98 5.60
CA LEU A 18 -36.01 34.56 5.93
C LEU A 18 -35.43 33.73 4.76
N GLY A 19 -35.81 34.06 3.51
CA GLY A 19 -35.25 33.42 2.32
C GLY A 19 -33.73 33.64 2.19
N ILE A 20 -33.26 34.88 2.41
CA ILE A 20 -31.82 35.20 2.36
C ILE A 20 -31.05 34.46 3.46
N ILE A 21 -31.61 34.41 4.68
CA ILE A 21 -31.00 33.69 5.81
C ILE A 21 -30.91 32.19 5.51
N ALA A 22 -31.96 31.58 4.94
CA ALA A 22 -31.95 30.18 4.57
C ALA A 22 -30.86 29.86 3.53
N ILE A 23 -30.75 30.68 2.47
CA ILE A 23 -29.71 30.52 1.43
C ILE A 23 -28.31 30.67 2.03
N ALA A 24 -28.10 31.67 2.89
CA ALA A 24 -26.81 31.87 3.57
C ALA A 24 -26.45 30.67 4.47
N LEU A 25 -27.40 30.13 5.22
CA LEU A 25 -27.19 28.93 6.04
C LEU A 25 -26.84 27.71 5.20
N THR A 26 -27.52 27.48 4.09
CA THR A 26 -27.21 26.38 3.15
C THR A 26 -25.78 26.50 2.60
N ILE A 27 -25.35 27.70 2.20
CA ILE A 27 -23.99 27.93 1.70
C ILE A 27 -22.94 27.66 2.79
N VAL A 28 -23.20 28.12 4.03
CA VAL A 28 -22.29 27.90 5.17
C VAL A 28 -22.18 26.40 5.51
N ILE A 29 -23.30 25.68 5.55
CA ILE A 29 -23.32 24.24 5.81
C ILE A 29 -22.59 23.49 4.71
N TYR A 30 -22.82 23.83 3.43
CA TYR A 30 -22.14 23.20 2.29
C TYR A 30 -20.62 23.41 2.35
N ARG A 31 -20.17 24.65 2.56
CA ARG A 31 -18.74 24.97 2.70
C ARG A 31 -18.09 24.28 3.90
N ARG A 32 -18.77 24.25 5.05
CA ARG A 32 -18.26 23.62 6.27
C ARG A 32 -18.16 22.10 6.11
N THR A 33 -19.17 21.48 5.50
CA THR A 33 -19.19 20.03 5.23
C THR A 33 -18.11 19.63 4.23
N GLY A 34 -17.94 20.40 3.15
CA GLY A 34 -16.87 20.16 2.16
C GLY A 34 -15.48 20.26 2.77
N ASN A 35 -15.22 21.26 3.61
CA ASN A 35 -13.93 21.41 4.31
C ASN A 35 -13.68 20.28 5.33
N ILE A 36 -14.71 19.80 6.03
CA ILE A 36 -14.60 18.67 6.96
C ILE A 36 -14.31 17.37 6.19
N GLN A 37 -15.03 17.12 5.09
CA GLN A 37 -14.80 15.94 4.24
C GLN A 37 -13.40 15.95 3.64
N LYS A 38 -12.93 17.10 3.14
CA LYS A 38 -11.57 17.24 2.61
C LYS A 38 -10.51 16.94 3.68
N LYS A 39 -10.66 17.51 4.88
CA LYS A 39 -9.74 17.27 6.01
C LYS A 39 -9.77 15.82 6.49
N GLN A 40 -10.94 15.17 6.49
CA GLN A 40 -11.06 13.75 6.81
C GLN A 40 -10.40 12.87 5.75
N LEU A 41 -10.54 13.22 4.47
CA LEU A 41 -9.89 12.52 3.37
C LEU A 41 -8.37 12.65 3.44
N GLU A 42 -7.85 13.86 3.67
CA GLU A 42 -6.41 14.11 3.83
C GLU A 42 -5.83 13.33 5.03
N ASN A 43 -6.55 13.30 6.16
CA ASN A 43 -6.14 12.52 7.33
C ASN A 43 -6.19 11.00 7.07
N ALA A 44 -7.22 10.53 6.37
CA ALA A 44 -7.34 9.12 5.99
C ALA A 44 -6.25 8.71 5.01
N GLU A 45 -5.96 9.56 4.03
CA GLU A 45 -4.88 9.37 3.07
C GLU A 45 -3.53 9.32 3.77
N GLY A 46 -3.24 10.25 4.68
CA GLY A 46 -2.00 10.22 5.48
C GLY A 46 -1.79 8.90 6.21
N LEU A 47 -2.87 8.26 6.70
CA LEU A 47 -2.80 6.91 7.28
C LEU A 47 -2.41 5.85 6.23
N TYR A 48 -2.93 5.93 5.01
CA TYR A 48 -2.59 5.00 3.92
C TYR A 48 -1.18 5.20 3.40
N VAL A 49 -0.65 6.43 3.40
CA VAL A 49 0.77 6.71 3.13
C VAL A 49 1.63 5.95 4.11
N VAL A 50 1.46 6.18 5.41
CA VAL A 50 2.27 5.55 6.47
C VAL A 50 2.17 4.03 6.40
N LYS A 51 0.96 3.48 6.21
CA LYS A 51 0.75 2.03 6.07
C LYS A 51 1.45 1.45 4.86
N THR A 52 1.32 2.08 3.69
CA THR A 52 1.96 1.62 2.46
C THR A 52 3.48 1.59 2.63
N GLN A 53 4.07 2.66 3.17
CA GLN A 53 5.50 2.72 3.43
C GLN A 53 5.98 1.64 4.42
N ASP A 54 5.23 1.39 5.50
CA ASP A 54 5.51 0.32 6.45
C ASP A 54 5.42 -1.07 5.80
N TYR A 55 4.40 -1.31 4.98
CA TYR A 55 4.25 -2.57 4.27
C TYR A 55 5.37 -2.83 3.26
N LEU A 56 5.74 -1.82 2.46
CA LEU A 56 6.85 -1.91 1.52
C LEU A 56 8.19 -2.19 2.23
N ARG A 57 8.44 -1.58 3.40
CA ARG A 57 9.63 -1.90 4.23
C ARG A 57 9.60 -3.33 4.75
N LYS A 58 8.42 -3.84 5.14
CA LYS A 58 8.27 -5.25 5.56
C LYS A 58 8.53 -6.21 4.40
N ILE A 59 8.08 -5.87 3.18
CA ILE A 59 8.42 -6.62 1.96
C ILE A 59 9.93 -6.68 1.77
N GLN A 60 10.61 -5.52 1.85
CA GLN A 60 12.08 -5.46 1.76
C GLN A 60 12.76 -6.37 2.79
N ASN A 61 12.28 -6.34 4.04
CA ASN A 61 12.81 -7.19 5.09
C ASN A 61 12.69 -8.69 4.76
N HIS A 62 11.60 -9.13 4.11
CA HIS A 62 11.48 -10.52 3.67
C HIS A 62 12.54 -10.89 2.62
N PHE A 63 12.75 -10.03 1.62
CA PHE A 63 13.82 -10.21 0.64
C PHE A 63 15.20 -10.27 1.31
N ASP A 64 15.47 -9.41 2.29
CA ASP A 64 16.74 -9.40 3.04
C ASP A 64 16.96 -10.67 3.87
N GLN A 65 15.92 -11.19 4.52
CA GLN A 65 16.05 -12.44 5.30
C GLN A 65 16.30 -13.65 4.41
N ILE A 66 15.65 -13.70 3.24
CA ILE A 66 15.87 -14.76 2.25
C ILE A 66 17.28 -14.66 1.68
N PHE A 67 17.72 -13.46 1.30
CA PHE A 67 19.07 -13.21 0.82
C PHE A 67 20.12 -13.66 1.85
N LYS A 68 19.96 -13.27 3.12
CA LYS A 68 20.82 -13.72 4.21
C LYS A 68 20.81 -15.23 4.39
N THR A 69 19.68 -15.89 4.17
CA THR A 69 19.59 -17.35 4.26
C THR A 69 20.43 -18.01 3.18
N ILE A 70 20.35 -17.49 1.95
CA ILE A 70 21.07 -18.04 0.80
C ILE A 70 22.58 -17.77 0.92
N GLU A 71 22.99 -16.55 1.29
CA GLU A 71 24.40 -16.14 1.35
C GLU A 71 25.21 -16.78 2.49
N LYS A 72 24.56 -17.46 3.45
CA LYS A 72 25.28 -18.17 4.52
C LYS A 72 26.18 -19.29 3.99
N ARG A 73 25.89 -19.80 2.79
CA ARG A 73 26.52 -21.00 2.24
C ARG A 73 26.91 -20.81 0.79
N LYS A 74 27.75 -21.70 0.27
CA LYS A 74 28.17 -21.64 -1.13
C LYS A 74 27.12 -22.29 -2.02
N LEU A 75 26.87 -21.68 -3.17
CA LEU A 75 25.88 -22.14 -4.15
C LEU A 75 26.41 -23.17 -5.15
N ASP A 76 27.70 -23.50 -5.09
CA ASP A 76 28.36 -24.47 -5.95
C ASP A 76 28.26 -25.92 -5.43
N ASN A 77 27.91 -26.10 -4.16
CA ASN A 77 27.78 -27.40 -3.51
C ASN A 77 26.31 -27.82 -3.33
N ASP A 78 25.97 -29.03 -3.77
CA ASP A 78 24.60 -29.55 -3.67
C ASP A 78 24.16 -29.82 -2.22
N GLU A 79 25.07 -30.19 -1.32
CA GLU A 79 24.76 -30.34 0.11
C GLU A 79 24.35 -28.99 0.74
N ASP A 80 25.07 -27.93 0.39
CA ASP A 80 24.75 -26.57 0.85
C ASP A 80 23.43 -26.06 0.28
N LYS A 81 23.12 -26.34 -1.00
CA LYS A 81 21.82 -26.00 -1.61
C LYS A 81 20.66 -26.70 -0.91
N GLN A 82 20.83 -27.97 -0.51
CA GLN A 82 19.81 -28.71 0.23
C GLN A 82 19.58 -28.09 1.61
N LEU A 83 20.65 -27.71 2.32
CA LEU A 83 20.53 -27.01 3.61
C LEU A 83 19.84 -25.64 3.46
N ILE A 84 20.17 -24.86 2.42
CA ILE A 84 19.47 -23.61 2.10
C ILE A 84 17.99 -23.89 1.85
N THR A 85 17.66 -24.93 1.06
CA THR A 85 16.27 -25.30 0.75
C THR A 85 15.48 -25.62 2.00
N GLN A 86 16.07 -26.33 2.97
CA GLN A 86 15.44 -26.61 4.25
C GLN A 86 15.22 -25.33 5.07
N GLU A 87 16.21 -24.44 5.14
CA GLU A 87 16.09 -23.15 5.83
C GLU A 87 14.99 -22.26 5.19
N LEU A 88 14.95 -22.19 3.85
CA LEU A 88 13.91 -21.49 3.11
C LEU A 88 12.54 -22.12 3.32
N ASN A 89 12.42 -23.45 3.30
CA ASN A 89 11.15 -24.13 3.55
C ASN A 89 10.60 -23.82 4.94
N LEU A 90 11.45 -23.84 5.97
CA LEU A 90 11.07 -23.44 7.32
C LEU A 90 10.63 -21.97 7.37
N TYR A 91 11.38 -21.08 6.72
CA TYR A 91 11.05 -19.65 6.64
C TYR A 91 9.70 -19.41 5.97
N PHE A 92 9.53 -19.92 4.74
CA PHE A 92 8.30 -19.73 3.97
C PHE A 92 7.11 -20.36 4.69
N ARG A 93 7.20 -21.57 5.24
CA ARG A 93 6.10 -22.17 6.01
C ARG A 93 5.70 -21.34 7.23
N LYS A 94 6.68 -20.78 7.94
CA LYS A 94 6.43 -19.96 9.13
C LYS A 94 5.75 -18.64 8.79
N TYR A 95 6.17 -17.99 7.70
CA TYR A 95 5.75 -16.62 7.37
C TYR A 95 4.77 -16.52 6.20
N HIS A 96 4.38 -17.61 5.54
CA HIS A 96 3.54 -17.57 4.33
C HIS A 96 2.24 -16.80 4.54
N GLY A 97 1.51 -17.10 5.61
CA GLY A 97 0.26 -16.40 5.90
C GLY A 97 0.44 -14.90 6.14
N ASP A 98 1.56 -14.50 6.75
CA ASP A 98 1.89 -13.10 6.98
C ASP A 98 2.33 -12.41 5.68
N MET A 99 3.10 -13.09 4.82
CA MET A 99 3.51 -12.59 3.52
C MET A 99 2.29 -12.38 2.59
N ILE A 100 1.34 -13.32 2.55
CA ILE A 100 0.09 -13.17 1.78
C ILE A 100 -0.74 -11.99 2.28
N LYS A 101 -0.92 -11.86 3.60
CA LYS A 101 -1.63 -10.71 4.19
C LYS A 101 -0.91 -9.40 3.89
N LEU A 102 0.41 -9.41 3.94
CA LEU A 102 1.23 -8.23 3.65
C LEU A 102 1.06 -7.80 2.19
N LEU A 103 1.06 -8.74 1.24
CA LEU A 103 0.79 -8.49 -0.17
C LEU A 103 -0.57 -7.80 -0.36
N GLN A 104 -1.64 -8.43 0.13
CA GLN A 104 -3.01 -7.90 0.03
C GLN A 104 -3.18 -6.51 0.68
N ASN A 105 -2.56 -6.31 1.84
CA ASN A 105 -2.62 -5.04 2.53
C ASN A 105 -1.83 -3.94 1.80
N SER A 106 -0.71 -4.30 1.15
CA SER A 106 0.09 -3.37 0.35
C SER A 106 -0.66 -2.91 -0.88
N GLU A 107 -1.28 -3.83 -1.63
CA GLU A 107 -2.11 -3.53 -2.79
C GLU A 107 -3.24 -2.57 -2.41
N ARG A 108 -4.00 -2.93 -1.36
CA ARG A 108 -5.12 -2.12 -0.89
C ARG A 108 -4.69 -0.75 -0.39
N SER A 109 -3.60 -0.66 0.39
CA SER A 109 -3.19 0.62 0.95
C SER A 109 -2.64 1.55 -0.14
N LEU A 110 -1.94 1.00 -1.14
CA LEU A 110 -1.43 1.75 -2.28
C LEU A 110 -2.58 2.28 -3.15
N GLU A 111 -3.62 1.48 -3.41
CA GLU A 111 -4.83 1.92 -4.11
C GLU A 111 -5.47 3.13 -3.43
N LEU A 112 -5.47 3.16 -2.10
CA LEU A 112 -6.08 4.22 -1.29
C LEU A 112 -5.21 5.48 -1.14
N TRP A 113 -3.96 5.47 -1.64
CA TRP A 113 -3.10 6.65 -1.70
C TRP A 113 -3.35 7.47 -2.98
N VAL A 114 -4.47 8.17 -3.03
CA VAL A 114 -5.00 8.82 -4.24
C VAL A 114 -4.05 9.87 -4.85
N ASN A 115 -3.35 10.65 -4.04
CA ASN A 115 -2.47 11.74 -4.49
C ASN A 115 -1.03 11.28 -4.80
N LEU A 116 -0.76 9.97 -4.83
CA LEU A 116 0.55 9.45 -5.23
C LEU A 116 0.79 9.68 -6.72
N ASP A 117 1.95 10.26 -7.05
CA ASP A 117 2.40 10.42 -8.42
C ASP A 117 2.44 9.06 -9.16
N HIS A 118 1.94 9.02 -10.40
CA HIS A 118 1.81 7.79 -11.18
C HIS A 118 3.16 7.08 -11.37
N VAL A 119 4.25 7.82 -11.57
CA VAL A 119 5.58 7.22 -11.78
C VAL A 119 6.08 6.57 -10.49
N VAL A 120 5.73 7.13 -9.32
CA VAL A 120 6.07 6.51 -8.03
C VAL A 120 5.17 5.31 -7.75
N ARG A 121 3.87 5.41 -8.07
CA ARG A 121 2.92 4.31 -7.99
C ARG A 121 3.38 3.09 -8.78
N ASP A 122 3.78 3.26 -10.04
CA ASP A 122 4.29 2.17 -10.88
C ASP A 122 5.49 1.45 -10.25
N LYS A 123 6.36 2.19 -9.55
CA LYS A 123 7.51 1.60 -8.85
C LYS A 123 7.07 0.79 -7.63
N PHE A 124 6.09 1.27 -6.87
CA PHE A 124 5.57 0.52 -5.73
C PHE A 124 4.77 -0.71 -6.18
N ASP A 125 4.00 -0.61 -7.26
CA ASP A 125 3.35 -1.75 -7.90
C ASP A 125 4.38 -2.79 -8.35
N LYS A 126 5.52 -2.35 -8.90
CA LYS A 126 6.64 -3.25 -9.23
C LYS A 126 7.19 -3.97 -7.99
N VAL A 127 7.35 -3.28 -6.86
CA VAL A 127 7.79 -3.90 -5.59
C VAL A 127 6.79 -4.96 -5.13
N ILE A 128 5.49 -4.65 -5.17
CA ILE A 128 4.39 -5.56 -4.79
C ILE A 128 4.37 -6.78 -5.72
N SER A 129 4.48 -6.57 -7.04
CA SER A 129 4.53 -7.65 -8.04
C SER A 129 5.75 -8.55 -7.85
N ASN A 130 6.92 -7.98 -7.55
CA ASN A 130 8.11 -8.77 -7.23
C ASN A 130 7.93 -9.60 -5.95
N PHE A 131 7.19 -9.09 -4.97
CA PHE A 131 6.87 -9.82 -3.75
C PHE A 131 5.87 -10.96 -3.98
N ASP A 132 4.88 -10.77 -4.85
CA ASP A 132 4.02 -11.86 -5.28
C ASP A 132 4.82 -12.98 -5.98
N TRP A 133 5.70 -12.62 -6.92
CA TRP A 133 6.61 -13.56 -7.57
C TRP A 133 7.49 -14.34 -6.58
N LEU A 134 7.97 -13.66 -5.52
CA LEU A 134 8.77 -14.31 -4.48
C LEU A 134 7.98 -15.44 -3.78
N ILE A 135 6.70 -15.21 -3.52
CA ILE A 135 5.82 -16.15 -2.80
C ILE A 135 5.32 -17.28 -3.70
N THR A 136 5.03 -16.97 -4.97
CA THR A 136 4.35 -17.89 -5.90
C THR A 136 5.30 -18.65 -6.81
N THR A 137 6.46 -18.06 -7.13
CA THR A 137 7.36 -18.56 -8.19
C THR A 137 8.74 -18.90 -7.66
N PHE A 138 9.36 -18.02 -6.86
CA PHE A 138 10.73 -18.24 -6.37
C PHE A 138 10.84 -19.42 -5.41
N PHE A 139 9.93 -19.51 -4.43
CA PHE A 139 9.89 -20.62 -3.48
C PHE A 139 8.46 -21.15 -3.26
N PRO A 140 7.89 -21.85 -4.25
CA PRO A 140 6.50 -22.26 -4.24
C PRO A 140 6.24 -23.35 -3.19
N LEU A 141 5.36 -23.07 -2.23
CA LEU A 141 5.03 -24.03 -1.15
C LEU A 141 4.11 -25.17 -1.57
N ASN A 142 3.48 -25.08 -2.74
CA ASN A 142 2.67 -26.15 -3.32
C ASN A 142 3.50 -27.25 -4.00
N VAL A 143 4.83 -27.10 -4.05
CA VAL A 143 5.75 -28.14 -4.53
C VAL A 143 6.19 -29.00 -3.35
N ASP A 144 5.70 -30.24 -3.29
CA ASP A 144 5.97 -31.14 -2.17
C ASP A 144 7.41 -31.70 -2.14
N ASN A 145 8.09 -31.69 -3.29
CA ASN A 145 9.44 -32.23 -3.44
C ASN A 145 10.53 -31.16 -3.21
N ASP A 146 11.45 -31.42 -2.27
CA ASP A 146 12.57 -30.53 -1.93
C ASP A 146 13.63 -30.44 -3.05
N ASP A 147 13.87 -31.49 -3.82
CA ASP A 147 14.78 -31.45 -4.98
C ASP A 147 14.22 -30.56 -6.09
N MET A 148 12.91 -30.64 -6.32
CA MET A 148 12.23 -29.79 -7.28
C MET A 148 12.25 -28.33 -6.82
N ARG A 149 12.01 -28.06 -5.54
CA ARG A 149 12.17 -26.71 -4.98
C ARG A 149 13.60 -26.21 -5.08
N THR A 150 14.59 -27.06 -4.80
CA THR A 150 16.01 -26.75 -4.97
C THR A 150 16.29 -26.28 -6.39
N THR A 151 15.79 -27.03 -7.38
CA THR A 151 15.94 -26.70 -8.80
C THR A 151 15.28 -25.37 -9.15
N ILE A 152 14.07 -25.10 -8.65
CA ILE A 152 13.35 -23.86 -8.93
C ILE A 152 14.11 -22.65 -8.39
N TRP A 153 14.38 -22.59 -7.08
CA TRP A 153 14.98 -21.38 -6.51
C TRP A 153 16.41 -21.14 -7.01
N THR A 154 17.17 -22.21 -7.29
CA THR A 154 18.51 -22.09 -7.87
C THR A 154 18.47 -21.54 -9.30
N THR A 155 17.50 -21.96 -10.11
CA THR A 155 17.27 -21.42 -11.47
C THR A 155 16.85 -19.94 -11.41
N GLU A 156 15.99 -19.60 -10.46
CA GLU A 156 15.45 -18.24 -10.28
C GLU A 156 16.40 -17.31 -9.50
N TYR A 157 17.54 -17.79 -9.02
CA TYR A 157 18.40 -17.04 -8.09
C TYR A 157 18.93 -15.73 -8.66
N ASN A 158 19.36 -15.72 -9.93
CA ASN A 158 19.82 -14.49 -10.57
C ASN A 158 18.70 -13.44 -10.67
N MET A 159 17.48 -13.88 -10.97
CA MET A 159 16.31 -13.01 -11.02
C MET A 159 15.91 -12.52 -9.63
N PHE A 160 16.07 -13.35 -8.60
CA PHE A 160 15.91 -12.93 -7.21
C PHE A 160 16.87 -11.80 -6.84
N LEU A 161 18.15 -11.91 -7.20
CA LEU A 161 19.14 -10.85 -6.95
C LEU A 161 18.76 -9.55 -7.67
N GLU A 162 18.39 -9.62 -8.95
CA GLU A 162 17.95 -8.45 -9.72
C GLU A 162 16.76 -7.75 -9.05
N LYS A 163 15.71 -8.51 -8.73
CA LYS A 163 14.49 -7.99 -8.08
C LYS A 163 14.79 -7.42 -6.69
N LYS A 164 15.65 -8.08 -5.90
CA LYS A 164 16.07 -7.59 -4.58
C LYS A 164 16.74 -6.22 -4.70
N TYR A 165 17.74 -6.08 -5.58
CA TYR A 165 18.47 -4.82 -5.72
C TYR A 165 17.61 -3.71 -6.31
N ASP A 166 16.70 -4.04 -7.21
CA ASP A 166 15.70 -3.10 -7.73
C ASP A 166 14.77 -2.60 -6.61
N ILE A 167 14.26 -3.49 -5.75
CA ILE A 167 13.46 -3.12 -4.57
C ILE A 167 14.27 -2.22 -3.62
N ASP A 168 15.51 -2.60 -3.30
CA ASP A 168 16.38 -1.80 -2.42
C ASP A 168 16.59 -0.39 -2.98
N SER A 169 16.80 -0.28 -4.30
CA SER A 169 16.97 0.97 -5.01
C SER A 169 15.70 1.83 -4.97
N ILE A 170 14.55 1.26 -5.33
CA ILE A 170 13.25 1.93 -5.31
C ILE A 170 12.96 2.45 -3.90
N LEU A 171 13.02 1.58 -2.90
CA LEU A 171 12.63 1.96 -1.54
C LEU A 171 13.63 2.93 -0.90
N LYS A 172 14.92 2.80 -1.20
CA LYS A 172 15.92 3.79 -0.75
C LYS A 172 15.66 5.16 -1.35
N LYS A 173 15.27 5.24 -2.63
CA LYS A 173 15.03 6.51 -3.32
C LYS A 173 13.71 7.14 -2.89
N GLU A 174 12.62 6.39 -3.01
CA GLU A 174 11.27 6.93 -2.87
C GLU A 174 10.84 7.05 -1.40
N LEU A 175 11.33 6.19 -0.49
CA LEU A 175 10.96 6.28 0.95
C LEU A 175 11.91 7.13 1.80
N LYS A 176 13.07 7.55 1.28
CA LYS A 176 13.98 8.48 1.98
C LYS A 176 13.92 9.91 1.45
N ALA A 177 13.27 10.15 0.32
CA ALA A 177 13.09 11.49 -0.23
C ALA A 177 12.14 12.38 0.60
N GLU A 178 11.51 11.86 1.65
CA GLU A 178 10.57 12.57 2.53
C GLU A 178 11.15 12.98 3.90
N ASN A 179 12.47 12.83 4.14
CA ASN A 179 13.14 13.31 5.37
C ASN A 179 14.08 14.49 5.11
#